data_AF-A0A1G1NA22-F1
#
_entry.id   AF-A0A1G1NA22-F1
#
_cell.length_a   1.000
_cell.length_b   1.000
_cell.length_c   1.000
_cell.angle_alpha   90.00
_cell.angle_beta   90.00
_cell.angle_gamma   90.00
#
_symmetry.space_group_name_H-M   'P 1'
#
loop_
_entity.id
_entity.type
_entity.pdbx_description
1 polymer ?
#
loop_
_entity_poly.entity_id
_entity_poly.type
_entity_poly.pdbx_seq_one_letter_code
_entity_poly.pdbx_strand_id
1 'polypeptide(L)'
;MKINKILLTVLLFILLIFNYGFARDDGQIYSMAIREVKADNIDFAFMYFRSLLRNYPDSKYAHDGSFAIGEYYFIAADYKNAAEAWSNFINDYPDSKGLPFALMYLLRVAGIRQDASLLEKLRTKIIGLKQLTFLFRESKGYTYKSPLRRKYRMIYYIDKVEFYVDDKLFEKVPY
;
A
#
# COMPACT_ATOMS: atom_id res chain seq x y z
N MET A 1 -40.73 -30.04 1.82
CA MET A 1 -39.52 -30.81 2.15
C MET A 1 -38.89 -30.21 3.40
N LYS A 2 -38.98 -30.86 4.58
CA LYS A 2 -38.41 -30.33 5.83
C LYS A 2 -36.92 -30.66 5.89
N ILE A 3 -36.06 -29.66 5.75
CA ILE A 3 -34.61 -29.84 5.93
C ILE A 3 -34.37 -30.24 7.39
N ASN A 4 -33.67 -31.36 7.59
CA ASN A 4 -33.35 -31.87 8.91
C ASN A 4 -32.41 -30.90 9.62
N LYS A 5 -32.80 -30.41 10.81
CA LYS A 5 -32.00 -29.45 11.59
C LYS A 5 -30.59 -29.99 11.90
N ILE A 6 -30.44 -31.31 12.03
CA ILE A 6 -29.15 -31.97 12.26
C ILE A 6 -28.23 -31.87 11.03
N LEU A 7 -28.79 -31.95 9.82
CA LEU A 7 -28.03 -31.80 8.58
C LEU A 7 -27.53 -30.36 8.42
N LEU A 8 -28.35 -29.39 8.81
CA LEU A 8 -27.99 -27.97 8.77
C LEU A 8 -26.88 -27.62 9.77
N THR A 9 -26.92 -28.18 10.98
CA THR A 9 -25.86 -27.95 11.98
C THR A 9 -24.55 -28.61 11.60
N VAL A 10 -24.58 -29.82 11.02
CA VAL A 10 -23.37 -30.48 10.51
C VAL A 10 -22.77 -29.69 9.34
N LEU A 11 -23.58 -29.17 8.42
CA LEU A 11 -23.10 -28.32 7.33
C LEU A 11 -22.47 -27.02 7.83
N LEU A 12 -23.09 -26.36 8.81
CA LEU A 12 -22.53 -25.18 9.48
C LEU A 12 -21.21 -25.50 10.19
N PHE A 13 -21.12 -26.66 10.84
CA PHE A 13 -19.90 -27.11 11.50
C PHE A 13 -18.78 -27.42 10.49
N ILE A 14 -19.11 -28.03 9.36
CA ILE A 14 -18.17 -28.25 8.24
C ILE A 14 -17.71 -26.91 7.65
N LEU A 15 -18.62 -25.94 7.45
CA LEU A 15 -18.27 -24.58 7.00
C LEU A 15 -17.38 -23.83 8.00
N LEU A 16 -17.54 -24.09 9.30
CA LEU A 16 -16.65 -23.58 10.33
C LEU A 16 -15.28 -24.29 10.24
N ILE A 17 -15.22 -25.61 10.20
CA ILE A 17 -13.94 -26.36 10.14
C ILE A 17 -13.16 -26.04 8.84
N PHE A 18 -13.83 -25.92 7.69
CA PHE A 18 -13.20 -25.53 6.43
C PHE A 18 -12.63 -24.10 6.46
N ASN A 19 -13.20 -23.20 7.27
CA ASN A 19 -12.64 -21.86 7.49
C ASN A 19 -11.50 -21.83 8.52
N TYR A 20 -11.42 -22.80 9.43
CA TYR A 20 -10.40 -22.85 10.50
C TYR A 20 -9.19 -23.75 10.17
N GLY A 21 -9.25 -24.57 9.12
CA GLY A 21 -8.38 -25.75 8.97
C GLY A 21 -7.19 -25.69 7.99
N PHE A 22 -6.92 -24.56 7.32
CA PHE A 22 -5.64 -24.35 6.65
C PHE A 22 -4.86 -23.34 7.48
N ALA A 23 -3.69 -23.73 8.02
CA ALA A 23 -2.78 -22.77 8.61
C ALA A 23 -2.60 -21.60 7.62
N ARG A 24 -3.06 -20.40 7.98
CA ARG A 24 -2.90 -19.22 7.13
C ARG A 24 -1.40 -19.04 6.88
N ASP A 25 -0.99 -19.27 5.64
CA ASP A 25 0.42 -19.20 5.24
C ASP A 25 0.84 -17.76 4.89
N ASP A 26 -0.06 -16.80 5.06
CA ASP A 26 0.14 -15.39 4.75
C ASP A 26 1.36 -14.79 5.46
N GLY A 27 1.55 -15.13 6.74
CA GLY A 27 2.74 -14.76 7.50
C GLY A 27 4.04 -15.38 6.99
N GLN A 28 4.01 -16.62 6.50
CA GLN A 28 5.20 -17.25 5.92
C GLN A 28 5.53 -16.63 4.57
N ILE A 29 4.55 -16.46 3.68
CA ILE A 29 4.71 -15.80 2.38
C ILE A 29 5.26 -14.38 2.56
N TYR A 30 4.69 -13.61 3.48
CA TYR A 30 5.22 -12.28 3.81
C TYR A 30 6.66 -12.36 4.31
N SER A 31 6.97 -13.31 5.20
CA SER A 31 8.34 -13.52 5.69
C SER A 31 9.30 -13.89 4.56
N MET A 32 8.87 -14.68 3.56
CA MET A 32 9.67 -14.99 2.38
C MET A 32 9.95 -13.72 1.57
N ALA A 33 8.93 -12.90 1.31
CA ALA A 33 9.10 -11.62 0.63
C ALA A 33 10.12 -10.73 1.34
N ILE A 34 10.03 -10.60 2.66
CA ILE A 34 10.97 -9.80 3.46
C ILE A 34 12.39 -10.40 3.46
N ARG A 35 12.56 -11.73 3.39
CA ARG A 35 13.88 -12.34 3.22
C ARG A 35 14.49 -11.97 1.87
N GLU A 36 13.72 -12.04 0.79
CA GLU A 36 14.19 -11.64 -0.54
C GLU A 36 14.56 -10.15 -0.59
N VAL A 37 13.76 -9.27 0.03
CA VAL A 37 14.14 -7.85 0.18
C VAL A 37 15.47 -7.69 0.94
N LYS A 38 15.72 -8.49 1.97
CA LYS A 38 16.99 -8.44 2.70
C LYS A 38 18.16 -8.95 1.87
N ALA A 39 17.91 -9.86 0.94
CA ALA A 39 18.87 -10.40 -0.02
C ALA A 39 19.05 -9.51 -1.27
N ASP A 40 18.39 -8.35 -1.34
CA ASP A 40 18.37 -7.45 -2.51
C ASP A 40 17.71 -8.05 -3.77
N ASN A 41 16.97 -9.14 -3.59
CA ASN A 41 16.26 -9.87 -4.63
C ASN A 41 14.85 -9.31 -4.83
N ILE A 42 14.75 -8.07 -5.33
CA ILE A 42 13.49 -7.33 -5.40
C ILE A 42 12.44 -8.01 -6.30
N ASP A 43 12.85 -8.68 -7.38
CA ASP A 43 11.97 -9.43 -8.27
C ASP A 43 11.28 -10.60 -7.56
N PHE A 44 12.04 -11.37 -6.78
CA PHE A 44 11.50 -12.48 -5.99
C PHE A 44 10.60 -11.98 -4.85
N ALA A 45 10.99 -10.88 -4.19
CA ALA A 45 10.13 -10.24 -3.20
C ALA A 45 8.77 -9.85 -3.80
N PHE A 46 8.78 -9.24 -4.99
CA PHE A 46 7.58 -8.90 -5.74
C PHE A 46 6.70 -10.11 -6.05
N MET A 47 7.29 -11.25 -6.44
CA MET A 47 6.54 -12.49 -6.66
C MET A 47 5.83 -12.96 -5.38
N TYR A 48 6.50 -12.90 -4.23
CA TYR A 48 5.88 -13.27 -2.95
C TYR A 48 4.79 -12.28 -2.52
N PHE A 49 4.99 -10.97 -2.67
CA PHE A 49 3.94 -9.99 -2.39
C PHE A 49 2.71 -10.16 -3.29
N ARG A 50 2.90 -10.46 -4.57
CA ARG A 50 1.79 -10.81 -5.47
C ARG A 50 1.08 -12.08 -5.04
N SER A 51 1.83 -13.10 -4.63
CA SER A 51 1.24 -14.35 -4.12
C SER A 51 0.43 -14.11 -2.85
N LEU A 52 0.93 -13.25 -1.95
CA LEU A 52 0.23 -12.85 -0.74
C LEU A 52 -1.11 -12.21 -1.07
N LEU A 53 -1.16 -11.21 -1.94
CA LEU A 53 -2.42 -10.54 -2.30
C LEU A 53 -3.40 -11.44 -3.04
N ARG A 54 -2.90 -12.33 -3.91
CA ARG A 54 -3.75 -13.25 -4.66
C ARG A 54 -4.38 -14.31 -3.76
N ASN A 55 -3.61 -14.88 -2.84
CA ASN A 55 -4.06 -16.01 -2.02
C ASN A 55 -4.70 -15.57 -0.70
N TYR A 56 -4.33 -14.39 -0.20
CA TYR A 56 -4.73 -13.87 1.11
C TYR A 56 -5.03 -12.36 1.05
N PRO A 57 -6.03 -11.92 0.27
CA PRO A 57 -6.37 -10.50 0.10
C PRO A 57 -6.75 -9.81 1.43
N ASP A 58 -7.35 -10.55 2.37
CA ASP A 58 -7.71 -10.04 3.71
C ASP A 58 -6.59 -10.24 4.75
N SER A 59 -5.36 -10.51 4.31
CA SER A 59 -4.23 -10.62 5.23
C SER A 59 -3.95 -9.28 5.90
N LYS A 60 -3.55 -9.31 7.17
CA LYS A 60 -3.00 -8.11 7.83
C LYS A 60 -1.77 -7.54 7.11
N TYR A 61 -1.09 -8.33 6.29
CA TYR A 61 0.06 -7.93 5.47
C TYR A 61 -0.33 -7.45 4.06
N ALA A 62 -1.62 -7.47 3.70
CA ALA A 62 -2.05 -7.15 2.35
C ALA A 62 -1.70 -5.69 1.97
N HIS A 63 -1.95 -4.73 2.87
CA HIS A 63 -1.57 -3.34 2.63
C HIS A 63 -0.06 -3.17 2.36
N ASP A 64 0.79 -3.86 3.12
CA ASP A 64 2.24 -3.88 2.89
C ASP A 64 2.59 -4.46 1.50
N GLY A 65 2.03 -5.62 1.16
CA GLY A 65 2.25 -6.26 -0.14
C GLY A 65 1.82 -5.38 -1.32
N SER A 66 0.69 -4.68 -1.18
CA SER A 66 0.19 -3.75 -2.19
C SER A 66 1.11 -2.53 -2.35
N PHE A 67 1.60 -1.97 -1.24
CA PHE A 67 2.58 -0.87 -1.30
C PHE A 67 3.87 -1.30 -2.01
N ALA A 68 4.42 -2.47 -1.64
CA ALA A 68 5.64 -3.00 -2.24
C ALA A 68 5.49 -3.27 -3.74
N ILE A 69 4.33 -3.72 -4.20
CA ILE A 69 4.00 -3.90 -5.62
C ILE A 69 4.00 -2.55 -6.36
N GLY A 70 3.42 -1.50 -5.77
CA GLY A 70 3.48 -0.16 -6.34
C GLY A 70 4.92 0.36 -6.46
N GLU A 71 5.73 0.16 -5.42
CA GLU A 71 7.15 0.54 -5.43
C GLU A 71 7.91 -0.21 -6.52
N TYR A 72 7.69 -1.52 -6.63
CA TYR A 72 8.32 -2.38 -7.63
C TYR A 72 8.09 -1.86 -9.05
N TYR A 73 6.82 -1.64 -9.44
CA TYR A 73 6.52 -1.15 -10.79
C TYR A 73 7.10 0.24 -11.05
N PHE A 74 7.12 1.11 -10.04
CA PHE A 74 7.75 2.42 -10.17
C PHE A 74 9.26 2.32 -10.39
N ILE A 75 9.95 1.48 -9.63
CA ILE A 75 11.41 1.24 -9.77
C ILE A 75 11.74 0.63 -11.13
N ALA A 76 10.90 -0.30 -11.61
CA ALA A 76 11.01 -0.90 -12.94
C ALA A 76 10.66 0.06 -14.09
N ALA A 77 10.32 1.32 -13.80
CA ALA A 77 9.83 2.32 -14.75
C ALA A 77 8.58 1.88 -15.54
N ASP A 78 7.85 0.89 -15.05
CA ASP A 78 6.57 0.46 -15.60
C ASP A 78 5.46 1.37 -15.04
N TYR A 79 5.44 2.60 -15.55
CA TYR A 79 4.53 3.64 -15.06
C TYR A 79 3.06 3.35 -15.34
N LYS A 80 2.77 2.45 -16.29
CA LYS A 80 1.40 2.00 -16.54
C LYS A 80 0.91 1.15 -15.37
N ASN A 81 1.65 0.09 -15.03
CA ASN A 81 1.28 -0.80 -13.93
C ASN A 81 1.46 -0.11 -12.56
N ALA A 82 2.42 0.80 -12.43
CA ALA A 82 2.56 1.62 -11.22
C ALA A 82 1.32 2.49 -10.99
N ALA A 83 0.76 3.13 -12.03
CA ALA A 83 -0.44 3.95 -11.89
C ALA A 83 -1.63 3.13 -11.36
N GLU A 84 -1.81 1.92 -11.88
CA GLU A 84 -2.86 1.00 -11.46
C GLU A 84 -2.64 0.54 -10.01
N ALA A 85 -1.43 0.06 -9.69
CA ALA A 85 -1.09 -0.41 -8.35
C ALA A 85 -1.28 0.68 -7.28
N TRP A 86 -0.84 1.92 -7.55
CA TRP A 86 -1.02 3.02 -6.62
C TRP A 86 -2.47 3.44 -6.49
N SER A 87 -3.24 3.45 -7.58
CA SER A 87 -4.67 3.74 -7.55
C SER A 87 -5.42 2.71 -6.70
N ASN A 88 -5.13 1.42 -6.88
CA ASN A 88 -5.72 0.35 -6.09
C ASN A 88 -5.35 0.49 -4.61
N PHE A 89 -4.07 0.71 -4.28
CA PHE A 89 -3.66 0.94 -2.90
C PHE A 89 -4.41 2.10 -2.22
N ILE A 90 -4.57 3.23 -2.93
CA ILE A 90 -5.25 4.42 -2.41
C ILE A 90 -6.74 4.13 -2.12
N ASN A 91 -7.36 3.27 -2.92
CA ASN A 91 -8.78 2.91 -2.78
C ASN A 91 -8.98 1.83 -1.71
N ASP A 92 -8.13 0.81 -1.69
CA ASP A 92 -8.26 -0.37 -0.84
C ASP A 92 -7.76 -0.12 0.58
N TYR A 93 -6.79 0.79 0.74
CA TYR A 93 -6.14 1.07 2.03
C TYR A 93 -6.13 2.58 2.38
N PRO A 94 -7.30 3.25 2.45
CA PRO A 94 -7.39 4.69 2.71
C PRO A 94 -6.88 5.10 4.11
N ASP A 95 -6.87 4.18 5.07
CA ASP A 95 -6.38 4.44 6.43
C ASP A 95 -4.92 4.01 6.62
N SER A 96 -4.26 3.51 5.57
CA SER A 96 -2.88 3.05 5.66
C SER A 96 -1.92 4.20 5.92
N LYS A 97 -0.89 3.92 6.72
CA LYS A 97 0.21 4.86 6.90
C LYS A 97 0.98 5.15 5.62
N GLY A 98 0.87 4.27 4.61
CA GLY A 98 1.46 4.49 3.30
C GLY A 98 0.69 5.48 2.42
N LEU A 99 -0.54 5.86 2.77
CA LEU A 99 -1.43 6.63 1.88
C LEU A 99 -0.79 7.92 1.32
N PRO A 100 -0.16 8.79 2.12
CA PRO A 100 0.44 10.02 1.59
C PRO A 100 1.54 9.73 0.55
N PHE A 101 2.27 8.64 0.72
CA PHE A 101 3.37 8.25 -0.17
C PHE A 101 2.87 7.54 -1.43
N ALA A 102 1.78 6.78 -1.34
CA ALA A 102 1.10 6.24 -2.52
C ALA A 102 0.53 7.38 -3.40
N LEU A 103 -0.07 8.41 -2.78
CA LEU A 103 -0.53 9.61 -3.48
C LEU A 103 0.63 10.36 -4.14
N MET A 104 1.76 10.50 -3.45
CA MET A 104 2.98 11.09 -3.99
C MET A 104 3.49 10.31 -5.23
N TYR A 105 3.54 8.98 -5.17
CA TYR A 105 3.96 8.19 -6.32
C TYR A 105 2.99 8.28 -7.49
N LEU A 106 1.67 8.23 -7.23
CA LEU A 106 0.69 8.38 -8.29
C LEU A 106 0.75 9.78 -8.92
N LEU A 107 1.01 10.83 -8.13
CA LEU A 107 1.24 12.19 -8.62
C LEU A 107 2.45 12.22 -9.56
N ARG A 108 3.57 11.61 -9.14
CA ARG A 108 4.78 11.51 -9.95
C ARG A 108 4.53 10.80 -11.28
N VAL A 109 3.81 9.68 -11.23
CA VAL A 109 3.44 8.89 -12.42
C VAL A 109 2.52 9.69 -13.35
N ALA A 110 1.53 10.41 -12.81
CA ALA A 110 0.67 11.28 -13.59
C ALA A 110 1.47 12.39 -14.30
N GLY A 111 2.50 12.95 -13.64
CA GLY A 111 3.43 13.91 -14.22
C GLY A 111 4.23 13.35 -15.39
N ILE A 112 4.79 12.14 -15.24
CA ILE A 112 5.52 11.46 -16.31
C ILE A 112 4.60 11.18 -17.51
N ARG A 113 3.34 10.84 -17.24
CA ARG A 113 2.32 10.56 -18.27
C ARG A 113 1.64 11.81 -18.83
N GLN A 114 1.96 13.00 -18.32
CA GLN A 114 1.35 14.28 -18.70
C GLN A 114 -0.18 14.32 -18.50
N ASP A 115 -0.70 13.60 -17.49
CA ASP A 115 -2.12 13.63 -17.15
C ASP A 115 -2.41 14.82 -16.22
N ALA A 116 -2.65 15.99 -16.83
CA ALA A 116 -2.89 17.24 -16.12
C ALA A 116 -4.11 17.20 -15.19
N SER A 117 -5.18 16.51 -15.61
CA SER A 117 -6.41 16.39 -14.80
C SER A 117 -6.15 15.60 -13.52
N LEU A 118 -5.46 14.46 -13.65
CA LEU A 118 -5.11 13.63 -12.50
C LEU A 118 -4.11 14.34 -11.57
N LEU A 119 -3.14 15.06 -12.13
CA LEU A 119 -2.17 15.86 -11.36
C LEU A 119 -2.88 16.84 -10.42
N GLU A 120 -3.78 17.67 -10.92
CA GLU A 120 -4.47 18.69 -10.12
C GLU A 120 -5.34 18.07 -9.02
N LYS A 121 -6.04 16.97 -9.35
CA LYS A 121 -6.81 16.19 -8.39
C LYS A 121 -5.92 15.66 -7.25
N LEU A 122 -4.75 15.12 -7.56
CA LEU A 122 -3.83 14.56 -6.59
C LEU A 122 -3.14 15.63 -5.74
N ARG A 123 -2.75 16.76 -6.33
CA ARG A 123 -2.24 17.93 -5.58
C ARG A 123 -3.25 18.36 -4.53
N THR A 124 -4.51 18.54 -4.94
CA THR A 124 -5.60 18.92 -4.03
C THR A 124 -5.77 17.91 -2.89
N LYS A 125 -5.76 16.61 -3.21
CA LYS A 125 -5.86 15.55 -2.21
C LYS A 125 -4.69 15.56 -1.21
N ILE A 126 -3.46 15.75 -1.69
CA ILE A 126 -2.26 15.84 -0.85
C ILE A 126 -2.31 17.07 0.07
N ILE A 127 -2.70 18.23 -0.46
CA ILE A 127 -2.84 19.46 0.33
C ILE A 127 -3.90 19.29 1.42
N GLY A 128 -4.99 18.57 1.12
CA GLY A 128 -6.03 18.22 2.10
C GLY A 128 -5.52 17.40 3.30
N LEU A 129 -4.46 16.60 3.14
CA LEU A 129 -3.87 15.82 4.25
C LEU A 129 -3.26 16.69 5.35
N LYS A 130 -2.90 17.94 5.01
CA LYS A 130 -2.38 18.93 5.96
C LYS A 130 -3.34 19.11 7.14
N GLN A 131 -4.64 19.24 6.85
CA GLN A 131 -5.67 19.47 7.87
C GLN A 131 -5.71 18.34 8.90
N LEU A 132 -5.58 17.09 8.44
CA LEU A 132 -5.51 15.93 9.33
C LEU A 132 -4.26 15.97 10.22
N THR A 133 -3.13 16.45 9.71
CA THR A 133 -1.86 16.44 10.45
C THR A 133 -1.82 17.50 11.56
N PHE A 134 -2.41 18.69 11.33
CA PHE A 134 -2.47 19.75 12.35
C PHE A 134 -3.35 19.39 13.54
N LEU A 135 -4.30 18.46 13.39
CA LEU A 135 -5.17 17.99 14.46
C LEU A 135 -4.43 17.14 15.53
N PHE A 136 -3.24 16.60 15.24
CA PHE A 136 -2.53 15.65 16.13
C PHE A 136 -1.24 16.19 16.81
N ARG A 137 -0.94 17.49 16.66
CA ARG A 137 0.08 18.33 17.36
C ARG A 137 1.60 18.00 17.23
N GLU A 138 2.36 19.10 17.12
CA GLU A 138 3.82 19.36 17.16
C GLU A 138 4.77 18.70 16.12
N SER A 139 4.81 19.34 14.95
CA SER A 139 5.99 19.72 14.14
C SER A 139 7.07 18.71 13.73
N LYS A 140 6.88 17.40 13.90
CA LYS A 140 7.78 16.40 13.32
C LYS A 140 7.07 15.71 12.16
N GLY A 141 7.62 15.86 10.95
CA GLY A 141 7.04 15.35 9.71
C GLY A 141 6.58 13.90 9.79
N TYR A 142 5.62 13.55 8.94
CA TYR A 142 5.04 12.22 8.89
C TYR A 142 6.05 11.22 8.30
N THR A 143 6.17 10.02 8.88
CA THR A 143 7.16 9.03 8.43
C THR A 143 6.53 7.66 8.16
N TYR A 144 7.11 6.93 7.22
CA TYR A 144 6.72 5.57 6.89
C TYR A 144 7.95 4.77 6.45
N LYS A 145 7.96 3.48 6.74
CA LYS A 145 8.99 2.56 6.25
C LYS A 145 8.29 1.46 5.47
N SER A 146 8.61 1.34 4.18
CA SER A 146 7.97 0.34 3.33
C SER A 146 8.56 -1.05 3.54
N PRO A 147 7.87 -2.10 3.07
CA PRO A 147 8.41 -3.46 3.07
C PRO A 147 9.69 -3.61 2.26
N LEU A 148 9.88 -2.79 1.21
CA LEU A 148 11.15 -2.71 0.46
C LEU A 148 12.26 -1.96 1.20
N ARG A 149 12.11 -1.73 2.51
CA ARG A 149 13.06 -1.07 3.41
C ARG A 149 13.36 0.40 3.11
N ARG A 150 12.58 1.05 2.23
CA ARG A 150 12.72 2.47 1.93
C ARG A 150 12.13 3.32 3.05
N LYS A 151 12.78 4.43 3.36
CA LYS A 151 12.34 5.37 4.40
C LYS A 151 11.69 6.58 3.77
N TYR A 152 10.48 6.87 4.19
CA TYR A 152 9.68 7.96 3.68
C TYR A 152 9.47 9.03 4.75
N ARG A 153 9.58 10.30 4.35
CA ARG A 153 9.21 11.45 5.19
C ARG A 153 8.38 12.44 4.40
N MET A 154 7.33 12.97 5.00
CA MET A 154 6.50 14.05 4.47
C MET A 154 6.55 15.23 5.45
N ILE A 155 6.96 16.39 4.96
CA ILE A 155 7.14 17.60 5.77
C ILE A 155 6.23 18.70 5.21
N TYR A 156 5.45 19.32 6.09
CA TYR A 156 4.62 20.48 5.76
C TYR A 156 5.39 21.77 6.02
N TYR A 157 5.42 22.63 5.02
CA TYR A 157 5.88 24.01 5.13
C TYR A 157 4.67 24.96 5.05
N ILE A 158 4.93 26.27 5.08
CA ILE A 158 3.91 27.31 4.94
C ILE A 158 3.38 27.39 3.50
N ASP A 159 4.25 27.16 2.51
CA ASP A 159 4.03 27.34 1.07
C ASP A 159 3.99 26.04 0.25
N LYS A 160 4.37 24.91 0.86
CA LYS A 160 4.46 23.60 0.17
C LYS A 160 4.41 22.40 1.12
N VAL A 161 4.28 21.22 0.53
CA VAL A 161 4.60 19.92 1.11
C VAL A 161 5.80 19.34 0.39
N GLU A 162 6.75 18.79 1.14
CA GLU A 162 7.89 18.07 0.57
C GLU A 162 7.87 16.61 0.99
N PHE A 163 8.15 15.74 0.04
CA PHE A 163 8.30 14.32 0.25
C PHE A 163 9.75 13.90 0.03
N TYR A 164 10.23 13.05 0.94
CA TYR A 164 11.57 12.52 0.93
C TYR A 164 11.51 11.00 0.89
N VAL A 165 12.40 10.40 0.10
CA VAL A 165 12.61 8.96 0.04
C VAL A 165 14.10 8.69 0.25
N ASP A 166 14.42 7.89 1.26
CA ASP A 166 15.79 7.59 1.68
C ASP A 166 16.63 8.86 1.88
N ASP A 167 16.01 9.83 2.58
CA ASP A 167 16.53 11.16 2.91
C ASP A 167 16.83 12.09 1.73
N LYS A 168 16.47 11.69 0.50
CA LYS A 168 16.54 12.54 -0.69
C LYS A 168 15.19 13.15 -0.99
N LEU A 169 15.17 14.43 -1.36
CA LEU A 169 13.97 15.10 -1.85
C LEU A 169 13.47 14.36 -3.09
N PHE A 170 12.21 13.92 -3.06
CA PHE A 170 11.59 13.14 -4.13
C PHE A 170 10.54 13.95 -4.89
N GLU A 171 9.67 14.66 -4.17
CA GLU A 171 8.58 15.44 -4.78
C GLU A 171 8.24 16.67 -3.93
N LYS A 172 7.85 17.76 -4.60
CA LYS A 172 7.43 19.01 -3.95
C LYS A 172 6.07 19.44 -4.49
N VAL A 173 5.12 19.64 -3.58
CA VAL A 173 3.76 20.08 -3.90
C VAL A 173 3.53 21.47 -3.30
N PRO A 174 3.55 22.56 -4.10
CA PRO A 174 3.19 23.89 -3.60
C PRO A 174 1.70 23.97 -3.25
N TYR A 175 1.35 24.88 -2.32
CA TYR A 175 -0.03 25.29 -2.06
C TYR A 175 -0.50 26.34 -3.06
#